data_AF-A0A0R3KIH2-F1
#
_entry.id   AF-A0A0R3KIH2-F1
#
_cell.length_a   1.000
_cell.length_b   1.000
_cell.length_c   1.000
_cell.angle_alpha   90.00
_cell.angle_beta   90.00
_cell.angle_gamma   90.00
#
_symmetry.space_group_name_H-M   'P 1'
#
loop_
_entity.id
_entity.type
_entity.pdbx_description
1 polymer ?
#
loop_
_entity_poly.entity_id
_entity_poly.type
_entity_poly.pdbx_seq_one_letter_code
_entity_poly.pdbx_strand_id
1 'polypeptide(L)'
;MPSTRITALVLSACNAAFWIYTFRFVYAHADPKGTGFDMLPVMPFSIIFFALTLPGAIKAISGRGLGVALGLVLGATALNTIIFLALLSSYAAANR
;
A
#
# COMPACT_ATOMS: atom_id res chain seq x y z
N MET A 1 -19.55 -17.06 -2.83
CA MET A 1 -19.64 -16.37 -1.53
C MET A 1 -19.54 -14.86 -1.76
N PRO A 2 -20.65 -14.11 -1.64
CA PRO A 2 -20.66 -12.65 -1.82
C PRO A 2 -19.76 -11.92 -0.80
N SER A 3 -19.65 -12.47 0.42
CA SER A 3 -18.81 -11.94 1.49
C SER A 3 -17.33 -11.79 1.09
N THR A 4 -16.71 -12.83 0.53
CA THR A 4 -15.30 -12.81 0.11
C THR A 4 -15.01 -11.72 -0.92
N ARG A 5 -15.94 -11.51 -1.85
CA ARG A 5 -15.82 -10.47 -2.88
C ARG A 5 -15.85 -9.07 -2.25
N ILE A 6 -16.82 -8.82 -1.37
CA ILE A 6 -16.94 -7.54 -0.66
C ILE A 6 -15.68 -7.29 0.18
N THR A 7 -15.22 -8.27 0.95
CA THR A 7 -14.01 -8.15 1.75
C THR A 7 -12.79 -7.80 0.89
N ALA A 8 -12.57 -8.51 -0.22
CA ALA A 8 -11.45 -8.22 -1.11
C ALA A 8 -11.53 -6.80 -1.70
N LEU A 9 -12.72 -6.36 -2.12
CA LEU A 9 -12.92 -5.00 -2.66
C LEU A 9 -12.69 -3.91 -1.60
N VAL A 10 -13.23 -4.09 -0.40
CA VAL A 10 -13.06 -3.14 0.70
C VAL A 10 -11.58 -3.05 1.07
N LEU A 11 -10.89 -4.18 1.24
CA LEU A 11 -9.47 -4.18 1.53
C LEU A 11 -8.64 -3.59 0.38
N SER A 12 -9.01 -3.81 -0.88
CA SER A 12 -8.36 -3.16 -2.03
C SER A 12 -8.52 -1.65 -1.98
N ALA A 13 -9.72 -1.16 -1.65
CA ALA A 13 -9.97 0.28 -1.49
C ALA A 13 -9.15 0.88 -0.35
N CYS A 14 -9.06 0.17 0.80
CA CYS A 14 -8.20 0.58 1.91
C CYS A 14 -6.72 0.63 1.51
N ASN A 15 -6.21 -0.37 0.79
CA ASN A 15 -4.83 -0.36 0.30
C ASN A 15 -4.56 0.77 -0.71
N ALA A 16 -5.54 1.06 -1.58
CA ALA A 16 -5.44 2.18 -2.51
C ALA A 16 -5.40 3.54 -1.78
N ALA A 17 -6.29 3.73 -0.80
CA ALA A 17 -6.31 4.93 0.03
C ALA A 17 -5.02 5.07 0.84
N PHE A 18 -4.52 3.96 1.38
CA PHE A 18 -3.25 3.92 2.09
C PHE A 18 -2.07 4.33 1.20
N TRP A 19 -2.00 3.78 -0.02
CA TRP A 19 -0.98 4.15 -1.00
C TRP A 19 -0.96 5.66 -1.29
N ILE A 20 -2.12 6.28 -1.51
CA ILE A 20 -2.25 7.73 -1.70
C ILE A 20 -1.81 8.48 -0.44
N TYR A 21 -2.20 8.01 0.74
CA TYR A 21 -1.78 8.60 2.01
C TYR A 21 -0.25 8.57 2.17
N THR A 22 0.43 7.52 1.71
CA THR A 22 1.89 7.42 1.83
C THR A 22 2.61 8.54 1.08
N PHE A 23 2.12 8.98 -0.08
CA PHE A 23 2.68 10.15 -0.77
C PHE A 23 2.61 11.40 0.09
N ARG A 24 1.44 11.67 0.69
CA ARG A 24 1.27 12.82 1.59
C ARG A 24 2.17 12.70 2.82
N PHE A 25 2.25 11.51 3.41
CA PHE A 25 3.08 11.26 4.58
C PHE A 25 4.56 11.54 4.29
N VAL A 26 5.09 10.99 3.21
CA VAL A 26 6.50 11.19 2.81
C VAL A 26 6.77 12.64 2.45
N TYR A 27 5.88 13.30 1.71
CA TYR A 27 6.01 14.72 1.39
C TYR A 27 6.11 15.60 2.65
N ALA A 28 5.29 15.31 3.67
CA ALA A 28 5.29 16.06 4.92
C ALA A 28 6.57 15.85 5.76
N HIS A 29 7.37 14.81 5.47
CA HIS A 29 8.62 14.49 6.15
C HIS A 29 9.85 14.61 5.24
N ALA A 30 9.70 15.24 4.06
CA ALA A 30 10.79 15.46 3.10
C ALA A 30 11.76 16.54 3.61
N ASP A 31 13.05 16.44 3.26
CA ASP A 31 14.05 17.47 3.59
C ASP A 31 13.77 18.75 2.78
N PRO A 32 13.61 19.92 3.42
CA PRO A 32 13.43 21.20 2.72
C PRO A 32 14.53 21.53 1.70
N LYS A 33 15.70 20.91 1.81
CA LYS A 33 16.85 21.13 0.91
C LYS A 33 16.67 20.48 -0.47
N GLY A 34 15.63 19.66 -0.67
CA GLY A 34 15.22 19.18 -1.99
C GLY A 34 16.30 18.38 -2.69
N THR A 35 16.60 17.19 -2.16
CA THR A 35 17.63 16.32 -2.74
C THR A 35 17.15 15.58 -4.00
N GLY A 36 15.84 15.65 -4.30
CA GLY A 36 15.18 14.92 -5.39
C GLY A 36 14.91 13.44 -5.06
N PHE A 37 15.48 12.95 -3.95
CA PHE A 37 15.30 11.58 -3.48
C PHE A 37 14.26 11.45 -2.35
N ASP A 38 13.62 12.56 -1.98
CA ASP A 38 12.67 12.61 -0.86
C ASP A 38 11.44 11.71 -1.08
N MET A 39 11.12 11.39 -2.34
CA MET A 39 10.01 10.52 -2.73
C MET A 39 10.40 9.05 -2.94
N LEU A 40 11.69 8.69 -2.87
CA LEU A 40 12.14 7.30 -2.99
C LEU A 40 11.40 6.34 -2.06
N PRO A 41 11.09 6.70 -0.80
CA PRO A 41 10.39 5.79 0.10
C PRO A 41 8.98 5.40 -0.37
N VAL A 42 8.37 6.14 -1.32
CA VAL A 42 7.05 5.80 -1.87
C VAL A 42 7.11 4.66 -2.89
N MET A 43 8.27 4.44 -3.52
CA MET A 43 8.46 3.42 -4.56
C MET A 43 7.97 2.01 -4.17
N PRO A 44 8.36 1.43 -3.01
CA PRO A 44 7.88 0.11 -2.63
C PRO A 44 6.36 0.02 -2.49
N PHE A 45 5.70 1.07 -2.00
CA PHE A 45 4.23 1.10 -1.88
C PHE A 45 3.55 1.11 -3.25
N SER A 46 4.12 1.83 -4.21
CA SER A 46 3.64 1.81 -5.60
C SER A 46 3.79 0.43 -6.24
N ILE A 47 4.92 -0.25 -6.00
CA ILE A 47 5.12 -1.63 -6.47
C ILE A 47 4.07 -2.56 -5.88
N ILE A 48 3.81 -2.49 -4.58
CA ILE A 48 2.77 -3.30 -3.91
C ILE A 48 1.38 -2.98 -4.49
N PHE A 49 1.08 -1.71 -4.72
CA PHE A 49 -0.20 -1.30 -5.29
C PHE A 49 -0.42 -1.93 -6.68
N PHE A 50 0.53 -1.76 -7.60
CA PHE A 50 0.41 -2.27 -8.96
C PHE A 50 0.54 -3.79 -9.07
N ALA A 51 1.37 -4.43 -8.24
CA ALA A 51 1.61 -5.88 -8.31
C ALA A 51 0.55 -6.71 -7.56
N LEU A 52 -0.04 -6.18 -6.48
CA LEU A 52 -0.90 -6.96 -5.60
C LEU A 52 -2.30 -6.34 -5.46
N THR A 53 -2.39 -5.06 -5.13
CA THR A 53 -3.68 -4.41 -4.83
C THR A 53 -4.56 -4.30 -6.06
N LEU A 54 -4.01 -3.79 -7.16
CA LEU A 54 -4.74 -3.58 -8.42
C LEU A 54 -5.17 -4.91 -9.06
N PRO A 55 -4.31 -5.94 -9.20
CA PRO A 55 -4.73 -7.24 -9.71
C PRO A 55 -5.74 -7.94 -8.79
N GLY A 56 -5.59 -7.80 -7.48
CA GLY A 56 -6.56 -8.27 -6.49
C GLY A 56 -7.93 -7.64 -6.66
N ALA A 57 -7.98 -6.31 -6.85
CA ALA A 57 -9.21 -5.57 -7.12
C ALA A 57 -9.87 -6.02 -8.44
N ILE A 58 -9.10 -6.14 -9.53
CA ILE A 58 -9.61 -6.59 -10.83
C ILE A 58 -10.25 -7.99 -10.74
N LYS A 59 -9.58 -8.92 -10.03
CA LYS A 59 -10.13 -10.27 -9.80
C LYS A 59 -11.41 -10.22 -8.94
N ALA A 60 -11.45 -9.39 -7.91
CA ALA A 60 -12.65 -9.23 -7.08
C ALA A 60 -13.82 -8.60 -7.86
N ILE A 61 -13.57 -7.61 -8.73
CA ILE A 61 -14.58 -6.99 -9.60
C ILE A 61 -15.13 -8.02 -10.60
N SER A 62 -14.28 -8.79 -11.27
CA SER A 62 -14.71 -9.81 -12.23
C SER A 62 -15.44 -11.00 -11.58
N GLY A 63 -15.37 -11.12 -10.25
CA GLY A 63 -15.99 -12.22 -9.50
C GLY A 63 -15.31 -13.58 -9.69
N ARG A 64 -14.18 -13.63 -10.40
CA ARG A 64 -13.42 -14.86 -10.69
C ARG A 64 -12.18 -14.94 -9.82
N GLY A 65 -11.90 -16.12 -9.26
CA GLY A 65 -10.71 -16.36 -8.45
C GLY A 65 -10.68 -15.55 -7.15
N LEU A 66 -11.82 -15.46 -6.45
CA LEU A 66 -11.97 -14.65 -5.23
C LEU A 66 -10.98 -15.01 -4.11
N GLY A 67 -10.58 -16.29 -3.99
CA GLY A 67 -9.54 -16.69 -3.04
C GLY A 67 -8.18 -16.09 -3.36
N VAL A 68 -7.80 -16.05 -4.64
CA VAL A 68 -6.56 -15.40 -5.10
C VAL A 68 -6.65 -13.89 -4.91
N ALA A 69 -7.81 -13.29 -5.21
CA ALA A 69 -8.04 -11.86 -4.96
C ALA A 69 -7.82 -11.52 -3.48
N LEU A 70 -8.41 -12.29 -2.57
CA LEU A 70 -8.25 -12.08 -1.14
C LEU A 70 -6.79 -12.27 -0.70
N GLY A 71 -6.12 -13.32 -1.18
CA GLY A 71 -4.71 -13.57 -0.87
C GLY A 71 -3.78 -12.43 -1.30
N LEU A 72 -3.99 -11.91 -2.52
CA LEU A 72 -3.21 -10.78 -3.03
C LEU A 72 -3.39 -9.53 -2.18
N VAL A 73 -4.62 -9.20 -1.80
CA VAL A 73 -4.91 -7.98 -1.05
C VAL A 73 -4.48 -8.11 0.43
N LEU A 74 -4.60 -9.29 1.03
CA LEU A 74 -4.05 -9.56 2.36
C LEU A 74 -2.52 -9.46 2.35
N GLY A 75 -1.88 -10.03 1.33
CA GLY A 75 -0.43 -9.90 1.12
C GLY A 75 0.00 -8.44 0.96
N ALA A 76 -0.73 -7.67 0.15
CA ALA A 76 -0.49 -6.23 0.00
C ALA A 76 -0.59 -5.50 1.35
N THR A 77 -1.61 -5.82 2.14
CA THR A 77 -1.84 -5.21 3.46
C THR A 77 -0.69 -5.51 4.42
N ALA A 78 -0.24 -6.77 4.48
CA ALA A 78 0.87 -7.17 5.32
C ALA A 78 2.18 -6.47 4.92
N LEU A 79 2.51 -6.47 3.63
CA LEU A 79 3.72 -5.81 3.12
C LEU A 79 3.68 -4.30 3.34
N ASN A 80 2.55 -3.64 3.05
CA ASN A 80 2.36 -2.22 3.31
C ASN A 80 2.59 -1.89 4.80
N THR A 81 2.06 -2.72 5.70
CA THR A 81 2.22 -2.54 7.15
C THR A 81 3.69 -2.67 7.57
N ILE A 82 4.38 -3.73 7.13
CA ILE A 82 5.78 -3.98 7.48
C ILE A 82 6.68 -2.83 7.00
N ILE A 83 6.53 -2.43 5.74
CA ILE A 83 7.36 -1.37 5.14
C ILE A 83 7.06 -0.03 5.78
N PHE A 84 5.79 0.28 6.05
CA PHE A 84 5.44 1.54 6.71
C PHE A 84 5.95 1.62 8.14
N LEU A 85 5.92 0.53 8.90
CA LEU A 85 6.53 0.49 10.24
C LEU A 85 8.05 0.69 10.19
N ALA A 86 8.73 0.09 9.22
CA ALA A 86 10.16 0.32 9.00
C ALA A 86 10.44 1.80 8.65
N LEU A 87 9.61 2.41 7.82
CA LEU A 87 9.69 3.82 7.45
C LEU A 87 9.46 4.75 8.65
N LEU A 88 8.46 4.46 9.48
CA LEU A 88 8.21 5.20 10.72
C LEU A 88 9.43 5.12 11.66
N SER A 89 10.01 3.93 11.80
CA SER A 89 11.20 3.73 12.62
C SER A 89 12.40 4.53 12.09
N SER A 90 12.57 4.64 10.77
CA SER A 90 13.68 5.41 10.19
C SER A 90 13.51 6.91 10.42
N TYR A 91 12.30 7.45 10.28
CA TYR A 91 12.04 8.87 10.56
C TYR A 91 12.19 9.19 12.06
N ALA A 92 11.73 8.30 12.94
CA ALA A 92 11.88 8.47 14.39
C ALA A 92 13.35 8.47 14.83
N ALA A 93 14.21 7.67 14.17
CA ALA A 93 15.64 7.64 14.44
C ALA A 93 16.36 8.89 13.91
N ALA A 94 15.94 9.44 12.77
CA ALA A 94 16.56 10.62 12.17
C ALA A 94 16.25 11.94 12.90
N ASN A 95 15.17 11.99 13.69
CA ASN A 95 14.76 13.15 14.48
C ASN A 95 15.36 13.18 15.92
N ARG A 96 16.23 12.23 16.28
CA ARG A 96 16.98 12.22 17.54
C ARG A 96 18.39 12.78 17.34
#